data_AF-A0A848YK69-F1
#
_entry.id   AF-A0A848YK69-F1
#
_cell.length_a   1.000
_cell.length_b   1.000
_cell.length_c   1.000
_cell.angle_alpha   90.00
_cell.angle_beta   90.00
_cell.angle_gamma   90.00
#
_symmetry.space_group_name_H-M   'P 1'
#
loop_
_entity.id
_entity.type
_entity.pdbx_description
1 polymer ?
#
loop_
_entity_poly.entity_id
_entity_poly.type
_entity_poly.pdbx_seq_one_letter_code
_entity_poly.pdbx_strand_id
1 'polypeptide(L)'
;DESLHCEGIIRMFHEFVKERDCYTKAVKEDIIDICQKSVRLEDNFIDLAFEMGPVSGMTAKEIKKYIRYIADWRLGQLGLQPIYMVEDHPLPWLAPLINGVEHANFFETRATEYSKGATKGNWQDVWSSFDNRQKAKATNDEELVDDGPDMFGDAEGTQAAE
;
A
#
# COMPACT_ATOMS: atom_id res chain seq x y z
N ASP A 1 8.44 9.42 3.63
CA ASP A 1 8.35 9.22 2.18
C ASP A 1 8.28 7.74 1.82
N GLU A 2 9.32 6.94 2.12
CA GLU A 2 9.36 5.54 1.69
C GLU A 2 8.19 4.66 2.20
N SER A 3 7.65 4.94 3.39
CA SER A 3 6.43 4.26 3.85
C SER A 3 5.24 4.50 2.91
N LEU A 4 5.06 5.75 2.42
CA LEU A 4 4.00 6.09 1.47
C LEU A 4 4.24 5.44 0.11
N HIS A 5 5.50 5.36 -0.34
CA HIS A 5 5.85 4.63 -1.56
C HIS A 5 5.47 3.15 -1.46
N CYS A 6 5.83 2.48 -0.36
CA CYS A 6 5.46 1.09 -0.13
C CYS A 6 3.94 0.90 -0.11
N GLU A 7 3.21 1.72 0.65
CA GLU A 7 1.76 1.64 0.76
C GLU A 7 1.06 1.83 -0.61
N GLY A 8 1.52 2.81 -1.39
CA GLY A 8 1.01 3.05 -2.74
C GLY A 8 1.23 1.88 -3.69
N ILE A 9 2.45 1.32 -3.71
CA ILE A 9 2.81 0.17 -4.56
C ILE A 9 2.02 -1.07 -4.15
N ILE A 10 1.84 -1.32 -2.85
CA ILE A 10 1.07 -2.46 -2.34
C ILE A 10 -0.40 -2.36 -2.77
N ARG A 11 -1.01 -1.16 -2.69
CA ARG A 11 -2.38 -0.96 -3.18
C ARG A 11 -2.49 -1.20 -4.68
N MET A 12 -1.56 -0.67 -5.46
CA MET A 12 -1.51 -0.90 -6.91
C MET A 12 -1.37 -2.38 -7.23
N PHE A 13 -0.51 -3.11 -6.51
CA PHE A 13 -0.34 -4.56 -6.64
C PHE A 13 -1.67 -5.30 -6.44
N HIS A 14 -2.39 -5.00 -5.36
CA HIS A 14 -3.67 -5.66 -5.07
C HIS A 14 -4.75 -5.34 -6.11
N GLU A 15 -4.86 -4.09 -6.56
CA GLU A 15 -5.85 -3.75 -7.60
C GLU A 15 -5.50 -4.42 -8.92
N PHE A 16 -4.23 -4.44 -9.31
CA PHE A 16 -3.78 -5.14 -10.52
C PHE A 16 -4.06 -6.64 -10.45
N VAL A 17 -3.77 -7.27 -9.31
CA VAL A 17 -4.09 -8.68 -9.07
C VAL A 17 -5.59 -8.94 -9.20
N LYS A 18 -6.43 -8.07 -8.63
CA LYS A 18 -7.90 -8.18 -8.68
C LYS A 18 -8.44 -8.03 -10.10
N GLU A 19 -7.90 -7.12 -10.90
CA GLU A 19 -8.31 -6.90 -12.29
C GLU A 19 -7.86 -8.01 -13.24
N ARG A 20 -6.71 -8.63 -12.97
CA ARG A 20 -6.05 -9.57 -13.90
C ARG A 20 -6.08 -11.03 -13.47
N ASP A 21 -6.51 -11.32 -12.25
CA ASP A 21 -6.50 -12.64 -11.64
C ASP A 21 -5.14 -13.37 -11.81
N CYS A 22 -4.05 -12.60 -11.65
CA CYS A 22 -2.71 -13.04 -11.98
C CYS A 22 -1.88 -13.46 -10.77
N TYR A 23 -2.47 -13.51 -9.57
CA TYR A 23 -1.76 -13.85 -8.33
C TYR A 23 -1.63 -15.36 -8.12
N THR A 24 -0.97 -15.99 -9.10
CA THR A 24 -0.77 -17.43 -9.17
C THR A 24 0.20 -17.92 -8.11
N LYS A 25 0.23 -19.25 -7.89
CA LYS A 25 1.21 -19.90 -7.01
C LYS A 25 2.66 -19.56 -7.40
N ALA A 26 2.98 -19.55 -8.69
CA ALA A 26 4.34 -19.24 -9.16
C ALA A 26 4.75 -17.80 -8.78
N VAL A 27 3.86 -16.83 -8.92
CA VAL A 27 4.13 -15.44 -8.52
C VAL A 27 4.34 -15.33 -7.01
N LYS A 28 3.55 -16.05 -6.21
CA LYS A 28 3.72 -16.09 -4.75
C LYS A 28 5.07 -16.67 -4.34
N GLU A 29 5.49 -17.76 -4.98
CA GLU A 29 6.78 -18.41 -4.75
C GLU A 29 7.95 -17.50 -5.15
N ASP A 30 7.85 -16.81 -6.30
CA ASP A 30 8.86 -15.83 -6.73
C ASP A 30 9.01 -14.66 -5.74
N ILE A 31 7.89 -14.12 -5.22
CA ILE A 31 7.93 -13.05 -4.21
C ILE A 31 8.64 -13.54 -2.94
N ILE A 32 8.35 -14.77 -2.51
CA ILE A 32 8.99 -15.39 -1.35
C ILE A 32 10.50 -15.57 -1.57
N ASP A 33 10.93 -16.09 -2.72
CA ASP A 33 12.35 -16.27 -3.04
C ASP A 33 13.10 -14.92 -3.10
N ILE A 34 12.49 -13.91 -3.73
CA ILE A 34 13.05 -12.55 -3.78
C ILE A 34 13.18 -11.98 -2.37
N CYS A 35 12.16 -12.13 -1.52
CA CYS A 35 12.20 -11.68 -0.14
C CYS A 35 13.36 -12.32 0.65
N GLN A 36 13.47 -13.65 0.58
CA GLN A 36 14.55 -14.39 1.23
C GLN A 36 15.93 -13.99 0.69
N LYS A 37 16.05 -13.81 -0.62
CA LYS A 37 17.30 -13.36 -1.26
C LYS A 37 17.70 -11.97 -0.78
N SER A 38 16.76 -11.03 -0.71
CA SER A 38 16.99 -9.67 -0.20
C SER A 38 17.46 -9.72 1.25
N VAL A 39 16.82 -10.50 2.13
CA VAL A 39 17.26 -10.63 3.54
C VAL A 39 18.69 -11.17 3.64
N ARG A 40 19.10 -12.14 2.80
CA ARG A 40 20.49 -12.61 2.78
C ARG A 40 21.49 -11.52 2.34
N LEU A 41 21.11 -10.70 1.37
CA LEU A 41 21.94 -9.59 0.91
C LEU A 41 22.07 -8.52 2.00
N GLU A 42 20.97 -8.19 2.67
CA GLU A 42 20.96 -7.29 3.82
C GLU A 42 21.80 -7.85 4.98
N ASP A 43 21.74 -9.15 5.26
CA ASP A 43 22.59 -9.75 6.29
C ASP A 43 24.09 -9.54 6.00
N ASN A 44 24.52 -9.73 4.75
CA ASN A 44 25.89 -9.50 4.32
C ASN A 44 26.28 -8.01 4.41
N PHE A 45 25.36 -7.12 4.01
CA PHE A 45 25.57 -5.69 4.13
C PHE A 45 25.70 -5.25 5.59
N ILE A 46 24.88 -5.79 6.49
CA ILE A 46 24.95 -5.51 7.92
C ILE A 46 26.27 -6.05 8.50
N ASP A 47 26.72 -7.24 8.11
CA ASP A 47 28.02 -7.76 8.57
C ASP A 47 29.16 -6.82 8.16
N LEU A 48 29.13 -6.30 6.93
CA LEU A 48 30.09 -5.30 6.46
C LEU A 48 29.98 -3.98 7.24
N ALA A 49 28.76 -3.45 7.42
CA ALA A 49 28.53 -2.18 8.10
C ALA A 49 28.98 -2.21 9.58
N PHE A 50 28.98 -3.40 10.20
CA PHE A 50 29.40 -3.62 11.58
C PHE A 50 30.79 -4.29 11.69
N GLU A 51 31.61 -4.29 10.63
CA GLU A 51 32.93 -4.94 10.64
C GLU A 51 33.87 -4.40 11.73
N MET A 52 33.72 -3.11 12.06
CA MET A 52 34.49 -2.43 13.11
C MET A 52 33.90 -2.63 14.52
N GLY A 53 32.88 -3.48 14.65
CA GLY A 53 32.19 -3.76 15.91
C GLY A 53 30.86 -3.01 16.07
N PRO A 54 30.16 -3.26 17.20
CA PRO A 54 28.86 -2.67 17.47
C PRO A 54 28.94 -1.17 17.75
N VAL A 55 27.83 -0.49 17.48
CA VAL A 55 27.62 0.91 17.87
C VAL A 55 26.92 0.93 19.24
N SER A 56 27.18 1.94 20.06
CA SER A 56 26.52 2.07 21.36
C SER A 56 24.99 2.04 21.21
N GLY A 57 24.34 1.07 21.85
CA GLY A 57 22.88 0.89 21.81
C GLY A 57 22.34 0.20 20.56
N MET A 58 23.20 -0.34 19.69
CA MET A 58 22.79 -1.01 18.45
C MET A 58 23.79 -2.10 18.04
N THR A 59 23.32 -3.34 17.99
CA THR A 59 24.11 -4.48 17.49
C THR A 59 23.66 -4.93 16.11
N ALA A 60 24.59 -5.49 15.32
CA ALA A 60 24.28 -6.13 14.04
C ALA A 60 23.14 -7.15 14.16
N LYS A 61 23.12 -7.93 15.26
CA LYS A 61 22.08 -8.93 15.53
C LYS A 61 20.69 -8.31 15.66
N GLU A 62 20.56 -7.18 16.35
CA GLU A 62 19.28 -6.49 16.51
C GLU A 62 18.79 -5.90 15.19
N ILE A 63 19.70 -5.32 14.37
CA ILE A 63 19.35 -4.81 13.03
C ILE A 63 18.92 -5.96 12.11
N LYS A 64 19.64 -7.08 12.11
CA LYS A 64 19.25 -8.29 11.36
C LYS A 64 17.88 -8.84 11.77
N LYS A 65 17.56 -8.80 13.07
CA LYS A 65 16.22 -9.17 13.57
C LYS A 65 15.17 -8.16 13.11
N TYR A 66 15.49 -6.87 13.06
CA TYR A 66 14.59 -5.83 12.55
C TYR A 66 14.28 -6.00 11.06
N ILE A 67 15.27 -6.31 10.23
CA ILE A 67 15.05 -6.60 8.79
C ILE A 67 14.08 -7.77 8.61
N ARG A 68 14.21 -8.83 9.41
CA ARG A 68 13.29 -9.99 9.38
C ARG A 68 11.86 -9.62 9.82
N TYR A 69 11.73 -8.79 10.86
CA TYR A 69 10.44 -8.24 11.29
C TYR A 69 9.76 -7.46 10.15
N ILE A 70 10.50 -6.58 9.45
CA ILE A 70 9.96 -5.84 8.30
C ILE A 70 9.64 -6.77 7.12
N ALA A 71 10.47 -7.78 6.86
CA ALA A 71 10.22 -8.75 5.80
C ALA A 71 8.88 -9.48 6.01
N ASP A 72 8.65 -10.01 7.21
CA ASP A 72 7.38 -10.66 7.56
C ASP A 72 6.19 -9.69 7.46
N TRP A 73 6.37 -8.45 7.92
CA TRP A 73 5.34 -7.41 7.80
C TRP A 73 4.97 -7.12 6.34
N ARG A 74 5.97 -6.99 5.45
CA ARG A 74 5.74 -6.77 4.02
C ARG A 74 5.09 -7.97 3.33
N LEU A 75 5.51 -9.20 3.66
CA LEU A 75 4.85 -10.41 3.17
C LEU A 75 3.37 -10.45 3.58
N GLY A 76 3.07 -10.12 4.84
CA GLY A 76 1.70 -10.02 5.33
C GLY A 76 0.86 -9.01 4.55
N GLN A 77 1.43 -7.84 4.22
CA GLN A 77 0.74 -6.84 3.39
C GLN A 77 0.47 -7.31 1.95
N LEU A 78 1.22 -8.29 1.45
CA LEU A 78 0.99 -8.94 0.15
C LEU A 78 0.09 -10.20 0.27
N GLY A 79 -0.45 -10.49 1.46
CA GLY A 79 -1.29 -11.66 1.69
C GLY A 79 -0.52 -12.99 1.75
N LEU A 80 0.77 -12.94 2.04
CA LEU A 80 1.65 -14.10 2.19
C LEU A 80 1.89 -14.42 3.67
N GLN A 81 2.21 -15.68 3.96
CA GLN A 81 2.54 -16.10 5.31
C GLN A 81 3.94 -15.61 5.71
N PRO A 82 4.15 -15.26 6.99
CA PRO A 82 5.47 -14.91 7.50
C PRO A 82 6.44 -16.10 7.40
N ILE A 83 7.72 -15.79 7.25
CA ILE A 83 8.80 -16.79 7.11
C ILE A 83 9.68 -16.80 8.36
N TYR A 84 9.91 -15.65 8.97
CA TYR A 84 10.85 -15.49 10.08
C TYR A 84 10.18 -15.51 11.46
N MET A 85 8.85 -15.38 11.50
CA MET A 85 8.01 -15.43 12.70
C MET A 85 8.49 -14.46 13.79
N VAL A 86 8.90 -13.25 13.39
CA VAL A 86 9.31 -12.21 14.33
C VAL A 86 8.09 -11.38 14.72
N GLU A 87 7.49 -11.67 15.87
CA GLU A 87 6.25 -11.03 16.32
C GLU A 87 6.49 -9.61 16.89
N ASP A 88 7.53 -9.46 17.71
CA ASP A 88 7.81 -8.21 18.40
C ASP A 88 8.78 -7.32 17.63
N HIS A 89 8.48 -6.01 17.61
CA HIS A 89 9.37 -4.99 17.05
C HIS A 89 10.68 -4.95 17.85
N PRO A 90 11.83 -5.37 17.28
CA PRO A 90 13.05 -5.60 18.06
C PRO A 90 13.80 -4.32 18.44
N LEU A 91 13.43 -3.17 17.86
CA LEU A 91 14.01 -1.86 18.13
C LEU A 91 12.94 -0.86 18.60
N PRO A 92 12.35 -1.02 19.80
CA PRO A 92 11.18 -0.24 20.22
C PRO A 92 11.42 1.27 20.28
N TRP A 93 12.68 1.70 20.43
CA TRP A 93 13.09 3.10 20.41
C TRP A 93 13.06 3.74 19.01
N LEU A 94 13.05 2.93 17.93
CA LEU A 94 13.12 3.42 16.56
C LEU A 94 11.82 4.07 16.11
N ALA A 95 10.66 3.49 16.46
CA ALA A 95 9.36 4.00 16.05
C ALA A 95 9.08 5.43 16.58
N PRO A 96 9.34 5.76 17.85
CA PRO A 96 9.24 7.15 18.34
C PRO A 96 10.22 8.11 17.66
N LEU A 97 11.41 7.64 17.24
CA LEU A 97 12.40 8.46 16.58
C LEU A 97 11.97 8.85 15.15
N ILE A 98 11.40 7.89 14.40
CA ILE A 98 10.95 8.10 13.01
C ILE A 98 9.60 8.84 12.96
N ASN A 99 8.72 8.59 13.93
CA ASN A 99 7.40 9.21 14.00
C ASN A 99 7.36 10.47 14.89
N GLY A 100 8.51 10.88 15.43
CA GLY A 100 8.63 12.08 16.23
C GLY A 100 8.29 13.31 15.39
N VAL A 101 7.59 14.27 16.00
CA VAL A 101 7.36 15.58 15.35
C VAL A 101 8.72 16.24 15.18
N GLU A 102 9.15 16.46 13.94
CA GLU A 102 10.35 17.25 13.65
C GLU A 102 10.12 18.69 14.12
N HIS A 103 10.52 18.98 15.35
CA HIS A 103 10.60 20.35 15.85
C HIS A 103 11.90 20.98 15.32
N ALA A 104 11.89 21.36 14.04
CA ALA A 104 12.97 22.14 13.47
C ALA A 104 13.01 23.54 14.13
N ASN A 105 14.18 23.98 14.56
CA ASN A 105 14.36 25.36 14.98
C ASN A 105 14.19 26.27 13.76
N PHE A 106 13.26 27.22 13.84
CA PHE A 106 12.88 28.14 12.76
C PHE A 106 14.06 28.89 12.10
N PHE A 107 15.20 29.01 12.80
CA PHE A 107 16.41 29.69 12.32
C PHE A 107 17.38 28.78 11.54
N GLU A 108 17.17 27.46 11.53
CA GLU A 108 18.06 26.48 10.88
C GLU A 108 17.48 25.95 9.56
N THR A 109 16.20 26.20 9.29
CA THR A 109 15.49 25.70 8.12
C THR A 109 15.79 26.53 6.87
N ARG A 110 16.32 25.92 5.80
CA ARG A 110 16.51 26.61 4.50
C ARG A 110 15.16 26.88 3.83
N ALA A 111 15.01 28.06 3.23
CA ALA A 111 13.78 28.60 2.66
C ALA A 111 13.09 27.75 1.56
N THR A 112 13.71 26.66 1.09
CA THR A 112 13.12 25.72 0.13
C THR A 112 12.05 24.80 0.72
N GLU A 113 11.91 24.73 2.05
CA GLU A 113 10.90 23.89 2.70
C GLU A 113 9.51 24.56 2.84
N TYR A 114 9.41 25.89 2.73
CA TYR A 114 8.11 26.58 2.75
C TYR A 114 7.21 26.19 1.57
N SER A 115 7.78 25.74 0.44
CA SER A 115 7.01 25.28 -0.71
C SER A 115 6.39 23.89 -0.51
N LYS A 116 6.87 23.06 0.43
CA LYS A 116 6.21 21.78 0.78
C LYS A 116 5.00 21.97 1.71
N GLY A 117 4.96 23.06 2.49
CA GLY A 117 3.84 23.38 3.38
C GLY A 117 2.61 23.98 2.69
N ALA A 118 2.69 24.28 1.38
CA ALA A 118 1.60 24.89 0.62
C ALA A 118 0.55 23.88 0.11
N THR A 119 0.88 22.59 0.06
CA THR A 119 -0.09 21.53 -0.23
C THR A 119 -0.71 21.03 1.07
N LYS A 120 -1.89 21.55 1.40
CA LYS A 120 -2.75 20.99 2.44
C LYS A 120 -3.64 19.91 1.85
N GLY A 121 -3.58 18.72 2.41
CA GLY A 121 -4.46 17.59 2.07
C GLY A 121 -3.91 16.28 2.62
N ASN A 122 -4.77 15.47 3.24
CA ASN A 122 -4.41 14.11 3.62
C ASN A 122 -4.66 13.20 2.41
N TRP A 123 -3.68 12.36 2.06
CA TRP A 123 -3.83 11.41 0.97
C TRP A 123 -5.01 10.46 1.20
N GLN A 124 -5.30 10.07 2.45
CA GLN A 124 -6.51 9.29 2.76
C GLN A 124 -7.80 9.99 2.30
N ASP A 125 -7.88 11.31 2.41
CA ASP A 125 -9.05 12.09 2.02
C ASP A 125 -9.17 12.17 0.49
N VAL A 126 -8.03 12.28 -0.20
CA VAL A 126 -7.97 12.26 -1.68
C VAL A 126 -8.47 10.92 -2.19
N TRP A 127 -7.94 9.80 -1.68
CA TRP A 127 -8.35 8.47 -2.12
C TRP A 127 -9.81 8.15 -1.76
N SER A 128 -10.27 8.52 -0.56
CA SER A 128 -11.67 8.35 -0.16
C SER A 128 -12.62 9.14 -1.07
N SER A 129 -12.20 10.32 -1.54
CA SER A 129 -12.97 11.14 -2.48
C SER A 129 -13.07 10.50 -3.87
N PHE A 130 -12.03 9.82 -4.33
CA PHE A 130 -12.06 9.03 -5.58
C PHE A 130 -12.98 7.82 -5.45
N ASP A 131 -12.87 7.04 -4.38
CA ASP A 131 -13.72 5.86 -4.12
C ASP A 131 -15.21 6.26 -4.03
N ASN A 132 -15.51 7.36 -3.33
CA ASN A 132 -16.87 7.87 -3.20
C ASN A 132 -17.42 8.37 -4.54
N ARG A 133 -16.60 8.99 -5.40
CA ARG A 133 -17.02 9.38 -6.76
C ARG A 133 -17.30 8.18 -7.65
N GLN A 134 -16.48 7.13 -7.58
CA GLN A 134 -16.68 5.93 -8.38
C GLN A 134 -17.95 5.20 -7.96
N LYS A 135 -18.21 5.11 -6.64
CA LYS A 135 -19.47 4.57 -6.10
C LYS A 135 -20.66 5.38 -6.57
N ALA A 136 -20.64 6.71 -6.45
CA ALA A 136 -21.74 7.58 -6.89
C ALA A 136 -22.02 7.48 -8.40
N LYS A 137 -20.99 7.23 -9.23
CA LYS A 137 -21.15 6.95 -10.66
C LYS A 137 -21.84 5.60 -10.90
N ALA A 138 -21.43 4.56 -10.17
CA ALA A 138 -22.06 3.24 -10.26
C ALA A 138 -23.53 3.28 -9.82
N THR A 139 -23.87 4.04 -8.77
CA THR A 139 -25.27 4.21 -8.34
C THR A 139 -26.11 4.97 -9.37
N ASN A 140 -25.56 6.01 -9.99
CA ASN A 140 -26.27 6.75 -11.04
C ASN A 140 -26.49 5.94 -12.32
N ASP A 141 -25.57 5.03 -12.68
CA ASP A 141 -25.75 4.13 -13.82
C ASP A 141 -26.74 2.99 -13.52
N GLU A 142 -26.88 2.58 -12.25
CA GLU A 142 -27.90 1.60 -11.80
C GLU A 142 -29.32 2.21 -11.67
N GLU A 143 -29.45 3.52 -11.45
CA GLU A 143 -30.76 4.22 -11.39
C GLU A 143 -31.33 4.57 -12.78
N LEU A 144 -30.57 4.39 -13.88
CA LEU A 144 -31.00 4.68 -15.26
C LEU A 144 -31.69 3.49 -15.95
N VAL A 145 -32.42 2.64 -15.21
CA VAL A 145 -33.38 1.71 -15.82
C VAL A 145 -34.65 2.50 -16.13
N ASP A 146 -34.74 2.98 -17.37
CA ASP A 146 -35.91 3.65 -17.94
C ASP A 146 -37.09 2.66 -18.04
N ASP A 147 -37.96 2.67 -17.03
CA ASP A 147 -39.24 1.94 -16.99
C ASP A 147 -40.38 2.82 -17.52
N GLY A 148 -40.07 3.71 -18.49
CA GLY A 148 -41.01 4.58 -19.17
C GLY A 148 -41.70 3.87 -20.35
N PRO A 149 -43.00 4.13 -20.61
CA PRO A 149 -43.70 3.50 -21.72
C PRO A 149 -43.10 3.94 -23.06
N ASP A 150 -42.82 2.96 -23.93
CA ASP A 150 -42.23 3.13 -25.26
C ASP A 150 -42.98 4.20 -26.07
N MET A 151 -42.22 5.19 -26.55
CA MET A 151 -42.67 6.38 -27.28
C MET A 151 -42.93 6.10 -28.78
N PHE A 152 -42.97 4.84 -29.19
CA PHE A 152 -43.44 4.43 -30.51
C PHE A 152 -44.76 3.66 -30.38
N GLY A 153 -45.86 4.41 -30.38
CA GLY A 153 -47.18 3.84 -30.59
C GLY A 153 -47.28 3.26 -32.01
N ASP A 154 -47.95 2.12 -32.13
CA ASP A 154 -48.68 1.80 -33.35
C ASP A 154 -50.03 1.15 -33.02
N ALA A 155 -50.98 1.55 -33.86
CA ALA A 155 -52.41 1.53 -33.66
C ALA A 155 -53.08 0.14 -33.74
N GLU A 156 -54.17 0.03 -32.98
CA GLU A 156 -55.47 -0.58 -33.30
C GLU A 156 -55.58 -1.77 -34.29
N GLY A 157 -56.21 -2.85 -33.79
CA GLY A 157 -57.29 -3.60 -34.48
C GLY A 157 -56.87 -4.50 -35.64
N THR A 158 -57.15 -5.81 -35.63
CA THR A 158 -58.47 -6.33 -36.04
C THR A 158 -58.56 -7.83 -35.71
N GLN A 159 -59.80 -8.26 -35.44
CA GLN A 159 -60.25 -9.61 -35.07
C GLN A 159 -60.08 -10.69 -36.17
N ALA A 160 -60.15 -11.94 -35.66
CA ALA A 160 -60.92 -13.10 -36.15
C ALA A 160 -60.17 -14.26 -36.84
N ALA A 161 -60.43 -15.46 -36.28
CA ALA A 161 -60.66 -16.82 -36.84
C ALA A 161 -60.08 -17.17 -38.23
N GLU A 162 -59.57 -18.37 -38.51
CA GLU A 162 -59.79 -19.74 -37.97
C GLU A 162 -58.48 -20.51 -37.78
#